data_AF-A0A402A1I3-F1
#
_entry.id   AF-A0A402A1I3-F1
#
_cell.length_a   1.000
_cell.length_b   1.000
_cell.length_c   1.000
_cell.angle_alpha   90.00
_cell.angle_beta   90.00
_cell.angle_gamma   90.00
#
_symmetry.space_group_name_H-M   'P 1'
#
loop_
_entity.id
_entity.type
_entity.pdbx_description
1 polymer ?
#
loop_
_entity_poly.entity_id
_entity_poly.type
_entity_poly.pdbx_seq_one_letter_code
_entity_poly.pdbx_strand_id
1 'polypeptide(L)'
;MISLVRHWLPGRSLKLMGDTAYTVLELGLHARAQRVTLVTTGRLDAVFHEPPPERTQHTIGRPRVVGQRLPSLEQVLQSPEAVWQKLTLDWYGKGKRTLEFCTGTALR
;
A
#
# COMPACT_ATOMS: atom_id res chain seq x y z
N MET A 1 -17.10 7.19 6.56
CA MET A 1 -16.43 8.48 6.90
C MET A 1 -15.65 9.07 5.74
N ILE A 2 -14.76 8.32 5.03
CA ILE A 2 -13.92 8.86 3.94
C ILE A 2 -14.72 9.65 2.89
N SER A 3 -15.84 9.09 2.41
CA SER A 3 -16.67 9.76 1.40
C SER A 3 -17.26 11.09 1.87
N LEU A 4 -17.61 11.18 3.16
CA LEU A 4 -18.17 12.40 3.75
C LEU A 4 -17.11 13.51 3.81
N VAL A 5 -15.90 13.18 4.28
CA VAL A 5 -14.79 14.15 4.33
C VAL A 5 -14.38 14.59 2.92
N ARG A 6 -14.33 13.67 1.95
CA ARG A 6 -14.11 14.01 0.54
C ARG A 6 -15.20 14.95 0.01
N HIS A 7 -16.46 14.68 0.32
CA HIS A 7 -17.57 15.54 -0.09
C HIS A 7 -17.45 16.96 0.49
N TRP A 8 -17.06 17.10 1.76
CA TRP A 8 -16.87 18.41 2.40
C TRP A 8 -15.63 19.17 1.91
N LEU A 9 -14.60 18.46 1.45
CA LEU A 9 -13.33 19.04 0.98
C LEU A 9 -13.04 18.63 -0.47
N PRO A 10 -13.88 19.06 -1.44
CA PRO A 10 -13.67 18.74 -2.84
C PRO A 10 -12.36 19.36 -3.33
N GLY A 11 -11.62 18.63 -4.17
CA GLY A 11 -10.37 19.09 -4.78
C GLY A 11 -9.14 19.13 -3.85
N ARG A 12 -9.30 19.02 -2.53
CA ARG A 12 -8.16 18.98 -1.59
C ARG A 12 -7.45 17.62 -1.66
N SER A 13 -6.13 17.63 -1.58
CA SER A 13 -5.33 16.42 -1.36
C SER A 13 -5.53 15.94 0.07
N LEU A 14 -6.07 14.73 0.23
CA LEU A 14 -6.39 14.15 1.55
C LEU A 14 -5.50 12.94 1.81
N LYS A 15 -4.89 12.91 3.00
CA LYS A 15 -4.16 11.76 3.53
C LYS A 15 -4.87 11.28 4.79
N LEU A 16 -5.30 10.03 4.82
CA LEU A 16 -5.88 9.39 5.98
C LEU A 16 -4.81 8.54 6.65
N MET A 17 -4.52 8.82 7.92
CA MET A 17 -3.64 7.99 8.75
C MET A 17 -4.48 7.11 9.67
N GLY A 18 -4.19 5.81 9.71
CA GLY A 18 -4.88 4.85 10.56
C GLY A 18 -3.91 3.85 11.20
N ASP A 19 -4.34 3.21 12.28
CA ASP A 19 -3.63 2.08 12.87
C ASP A 19 -3.87 0.77 12.09
N THR A 20 -3.44 -0.35 12.66
CA THR A 20 -3.51 -1.67 11.99
C THR A 20 -4.96 -2.14 11.77
N ALA A 21 -5.94 -1.63 12.53
CA ALA A 21 -7.35 -1.96 12.31
C ALA A 21 -7.86 -1.43 10.97
N TYR A 22 -7.17 -0.43 10.39
CA TYR A 22 -7.49 0.16 9.09
C TYR A 22 -6.68 -0.45 7.93
N THR A 23 -5.83 -1.44 8.19
CA THR A 23 -5.02 -2.14 7.17
C THR A 23 -5.85 -3.18 6.42
N VAL A 24 -6.93 -2.71 5.78
CA VAL A 24 -7.92 -3.52 5.08
C VAL A 24 -7.93 -3.13 3.60
N LEU A 25 -7.86 -4.12 2.71
CA LEU A 25 -7.79 -3.91 1.26
C LEU A 25 -9.00 -3.12 0.75
N GLU A 26 -10.21 -3.46 1.18
CA GLU A 26 -11.44 -2.78 0.79
C GLU A 26 -11.42 -1.29 1.15
N LEU A 27 -10.91 -0.96 2.33
CA LEU A 27 -10.75 0.44 2.76
C LEU A 27 -9.73 1.17 1.89
N GLY A 28 -8.60 0.53 1.57
CA GLY A 28 -7.58 1.09 0.69
C GLY A 28 -8.11 1.34 -0.72
N LEU A 29 -8.86 0.39 -1.29
CA LEU A 29 -9.52 0.53 -2.59
C LEU A 29 -10.56 1.65 -2.57
N HIS A 30 -11.37 1.74 -1.52
CA HIS A 30 -12.35 2.81 -1.35
C HIS A 30 -11.67 4.18 -1.21
N ALA A 31 -10.61 4.28 -0.42
CA ALA A 31 -9.81 5.50 -0.28
C ALA A 31 -9.23 5.95 -1.63
N ARG A 32 -8.65 5.01 -2.40
CA ARG A 32 -8.14 5.26 -3.75
C ARG A 32 -9.24 5.76 -4.70
N ALA A 33 -10.42 5.14 -4.70
CA ALA A 33 -11.55 5.58 -5.51
C ALA A 33 -12.00 7.01 -5.17
N GLN A 34 -11.89 7.40 -3.89
CA GLN A 34 -12.16 8.76 -3.41
C GLN A 34 -10.95 9.71 -3.57
N ARG A 35 -9.86 9.30 -4.24
CA ARG A 35 -8.60 10.06 -4.38
C ARG A 35 -8.01 10.47 -3.02
N VAL A 36 -8.09 9.58 -2.03
CA VAL A 36 -7.52 9.77 -0.68
C VAL A 36 -6.35 8.79 -0.52
N THR A 37 -5.20 9.30 -0.07
CA THR A 37 -4.06 8.43 0.27
C THR A 37 -4.28 7.84 1.65
N LEU A 38 -4.39 6.52 1.74
CA LEU A 38 -4.41 5.81 3.02
C LEU A 38 -2.99 5.45 3.44
N VAL A 39 -2.61 5.81 4.66
CA VAL A 39 -1.35 5.44 5.30
C VAL A 39 -1.69 4.69 6.58
N THR A 40 -1.35 3.43 6.65
CA THR A 40 -1.59 2.59 7.83
C THR A 40 -0.33 1.85 8.22
N THR A 41 -0.32 1.35 9.44
CA THR A 41 0.66 0.33 9.83
C THR A 41 0.38 -0.97 9.06
N GLY A 42 1.37 -1.85 8.99
CA GLY A 42 1.26 -3.14 8.29
C GLY A 42 2.02 -4.23 9.03
N ARG A 43 1.62 -5.49 8.85
CA ARG A 43 2.37 -6.62 9.39
C ARG A 43 3.45 -7.03 8.40
N LEU A 44 4.65 -7.35 8.91
CA LEU A 44 5.77 -7.77 8.06
C LEU A 44 5.57 -9.17 7.44
N ASP A 45 4.79 -10.01 8.13
CA ASP A 45 4.42 -11.36 7.69
C ASP A 45 3.16 -11.41 6.82
N ALA A 46 2.64 -10.24 6.42
CA ALA A 46 1.49 -10.19 5.53
C ALA A 46 1.80 -10.85 4.18
N VAL A 47 0.83 -11.62 3.69
CA VAL A 47 0.91 -12.27 2.38
C VAL A 47 0.50 -11.25 1.32
N PHE A 48 1.37 -11.08 0.33
CA PHE A 48 1.15 -10.22 -0.81
C PHE A 48 1.25 -11.02 -2.11
N HIS A 49 0.50 -10.59 -3.11
CA HIS A 49 0.46 -11.20 -4.43
C HIS A 49 0.64 -10.15 -5.52
N GLU A 50 1.14 -10.56 -6.68
CA GLU A 50 1.07 -9.75 -7.89
C GLU A 50 -0.39 -9.54 -8.32
N PRO A 51 -0.67 -8.50 -9.13
CA PRO A 51 -1.93 -8.43 -9.87
C PRO A 51 -2.18 -9.70 -10.70
N PRO A 52 -3.44 -10.11 -10.91
CA PRO A 52 -3.72 -11.22 -11.80
C PRO A 52 -3.21 -10.92 -13.22
N PRO A 53 -2.66 -11.92 -13.94
CA PRO A 53 -2.18 -11.72 -15.30
C PRO A 53 -3.33 -11.29 -16.23
N GLU A 54 -2.98 -10.53 -17.27
CA GLU A 54 -3.96 -10.14 -18.29
C GLU A 54 -4.59 -11.37 -18.95
N ARG A 55 -5.88 -11.26 -19.24
CA ARG A 55 -6.59 -12.31 -19.95
C ARG A 55 -6.21 -12.30 -21.42
N THR A 56 -5.85 -13.46 -21.95
CA THR A 56 -5.78 -13.68 -23.39
C THR A 56 -7.04 -14.42 -23.86
N GLN A 57 -7.39 -14.30 -25.14
CA GLN A 57 -8.53 -15.02 -25.75
C GLN A 57 -8.45 -16.55 -25.55
N HIS A 58 -7.26 -17.07 -25.26
CA HIS A 58 -6.98 -18.48 -25.06
C HIS A 58 -7.00 -18.90 -23.57
N THR A 59 -7.36 -17.99 -22.66
CA THR A 59 -7.43 -18.31 -21.22
C THR A 59 -8.68 -19.16 -20.96
N ILE A 60 -8.49 -20.46 -20.78
CA ILE A 60 -9.57 -21.42 -20.47
C ILE A 60 -9.68 -21.60 -18.95
N GLY A 61 -10.91 -21.63 -18.44
CA GLY A 61 -11.22 -21.96 -17.05
C GLY A 61 -11.44 -20.76 -16.14
N ARG A 62 -11.49 -21.01 -14.82
CA ARG A 62 -11.78 -19.97 -13.83
C ARG A 62 -10.66 -18.91 -13.83
N PRO A 63 -11.00 -17.63 -13.99
CA PRO A 63 -10.03 -16.54 -13.93
C PRO A 63 -9.29 -16.52 -12.60
N ARG A 64 -7.98 -16.32 -12.63
CA ARG A 64 -7.21 -16.04 -11.41
C ARG A 64 -7.61 -14.68 -10.85
N VAL A 65 -7.80 -14.63 -9.54
CA VAL A 65 -8.13 -13.40 -8.80
C VAL A 65 -6.87 -12.65 -8.38
N VAL A 66 -5.76 -13.37 -8.17
CA VAL A 66 -4.44 -12.84 -7.81
C VAL A 66 -3.34 -13.52 -8.62
N GLY A 67 -2.21 -12.84 -8.76
CA GLY A 67 -1.00 -13.34 -9.40
C GLY A 67 -0.12 -14.18 -8.46
N GLN A 68 1.18 -14.24 -8.77
CA GLN A 68 2.13 -15.01 -7.96
C GLN A 68 2.28 -14.41 -6.57
N ARG A 69 2.63 -15.24 -5.59
CA ARG A 69 2.91 -14.77 -4.24
C ARG A 69 4.24 -14.01 -4.26
N LEU A 70 4.23 -12.80 -3.70
CA LEU A 70 5.42 -11.97 -3.50
C LEU A 70 6.15 -12.37 -2.21
N PRO A 71 7.45 -12.04 -2.09
CA PRO A 71 8.17 -12.15 -0.82
C PRO A 71 7.43 -11.41 0.31
N SER A 72 7.48 -11.94 1.53
CA SER A 72 6.97 -11.21 2.69
C SER A 72 7.77 -9.93 2.91
N LEU A 73 7.21 -8.93 3.58
CA LEU A 73 7.96 -7.70 3.87
C LEU A 73 9.15 -7.95 4.79
N GLU A 74 9.09 -9.00 5.62
CA GLU A 74 10.24 -9.48 6.39
C GLU A 74 11.37 -9.99 5.49
N GLN A 75 11.04 -10.72 4.42
CA GLN A 75 12.03 -11.15 3.42
C GLN A 75 12.58 -9.96 2.62
N VAL A 76 11.73 -9.00 2.25
CA VAL A 76 12.16 -7.76 1.58
C VAL A 76 13.13 -6.98 2.47
N LEU A 77 12.86 -6.91 3.77
CA LEU A 77 13.72 -6.21 4.73
C LEU A 77 15.16 -6.77 4.77
N GLN A 78 15.31 -8.07 4.59
CA GLN A 78 16.61 -8.77 4.61
C GLN A 78 17.22 -8.95 3.22
N SER A 79 16.51 -8.59 2.16
CA SER A 79 16.98 -8.84 0.79
C SER A 79 18.08 -7.83 0.40
N PRO A 80 19.25 -8.30 -0.08
CA PRO A 80 20.28 -7.42 -0.63
C PRO A 80 19.84 -6.75 -1.94
N GLU A 81 18.80 -7.27 -2.60
CA GLU A 81 18.25 -6.72 -3.84
C GLU A 81 17.24 -5.58 -3.58
N ALA A 82 16.84 -5.35 -2.32
CA ALA A 82 15.91 -4.29 -1.98
C ALA A 82 16.53 -2.90 -2.20
N VAL A 83 15.91 -2.11 -3.08
CA VAL A 83 16.35 -0.74 -3.37
C VAL A 83 15.75 0.22 -2.35
N TRP A 84 16.54 0.57 -1.34
CA TRP A 84 16.15 1.51 -0.28
C TRP A 84 16.33 2.96 -0.70
N GLN A 85 15.31 3.77 -0.45
CA GLN A 85 15.34 5.22 -0.59
C GLN A 85 15.44 5.87 0.79
N LYS A 86 16.25 6.92 0.90
CA LYS A 86 16.45 7.68 2.14
C LYS A 86 15.65 8.97 2.12
N LEU A 87 14.92 9.25 3.19
CA LEU A 87 14.21 10.50 3.41
C LEU A 87 14.61 11.09 4.76
N THR A 88 15.23 12.28 4.74
CA THR A 88 15.54 13.02 5.95
C THR A 88 14.46 14.05 6.21
N LEU A 89 13.86 14.02 7.41
CA LEU A 89 12.77 14.92 7.78
C LEU A 89 12.92 15.41 9.22
N ASP A 90 12.38 16.59 9.52
CA ASP A 90 12.32 17.10 10.89
C ASP A 90 11.31 16.30 11.70
N TRP A 91 11.84 15.53 12.65
CA TRP A 91 11.10 14.53 13.39
C TRP A 91 10.37 15.15 14.57
N TYR A 92 9.18 15.70 14.34
CA TYR A 92 8.32 16.27 15.39
C TYR A 92 9.05 17.27 16.31
N GLY A 93 9.90 18.13 15.73
CA GLY A 93 10.70 19.10 16.48
C GLY A 93 11.86 18.51 17.28
N LYS A 94 12.11 17.19 17.20
CA LYS A 94 13.24 16.51 17.87
C LYS A 94 14.52 16.45 17.02
N GLY A 95 14.61 17.32 16.01
CA GLY A 95 15.70 17.34 15.04
C GLY A 95 15.46 16.43 13.83
N LYS A 96 16.46 16.39 12.93
CA LYS A 96 16.37 15.63 11.69
C LYS A 96 16.49 14.13 11.95
N ARG A 97 15.65 13.33 11.30
CA ARG A 97 15.73 11.88 11.28
C ARG A 97 15.71 11.37 9.85
N THR A 98 16.59 10.43 9.56
CA THR A 98 16.61 9.70 8.29
C THR A 98 15.73 8.46 8.41
N LEU A 99 14.78 8.33 7.48
CA LEU A 99 14.00 7.13 7.25
C LEU A 99 14.48 6.43 5.99
N GLU A 100 14.38 5.10 5.98
CA GLU A 100 14.56 4.28 4.79
C GLU A 100 13.20 3.69 4.41
N PHE A 101 12.88 3.70 3.12
CA PHE A 101 11.67 3.11 2.59
C PHE A 101 11.90 2.53 1.20
N CYS A 102 11.12 1.52 0.85
CA CYS A 102 11.02 0.99 -0.50
C CYS A 102 9.54 1.00 -0.93
N THR A 103 9.28 0.97 -2.24
CA THR A 103 7.93 1.00 -2.78
C THR A 103 7.66 -0.23 -3.63
N GLY A 104 6.44 -0.75 -3.57
CA GLY A 104 5.98 -1.85 -4.42
C GLY A 104 4.48 -1.78 -4.63
N THR A 105 3.98 -2.54 -5.60
CA THR A 105 2.55 -2.71 -5.86
C THR A 105 2.19 -4.18 -5.62
N ALA A 106 1.16 -4.43 -4.82
CA ALA A 106 0.71 -5.77 -4.50
C ALA A 106 -0.80 -5.81 -4.23
N LEU A 107 -1.37 -7.00 -4.34
CA LEU A 107 -2.68 -7.38 -3.81
C LEU A 107 -2.48 -8.13 -2.49
N ARG A 108 -3.47 -8.06 -1.59
CA ARG A 108 -3.52 -8.86 -0.38
C ARG A 108 -4.54 -9.98 -0.55
#